data_AF-A0ABD1C9P7-F1
#
_entry.id   AF-A0ABD1C9P7-F1
#
_cell.length_a   1.000
_cell.length_b   1.000
_cell.length_c   1.000
_cell.angle_alpha   90.00
_cell.angle_beta   90.00
_cell.angle_gamma   90.00
#
_symmetry.space_group_name_H-M   'P 1'
#
loop_
_entity.id
_entity.type
_entity.pdbx_description
1 polymer ?
#
loop_
_entity_poly.entity_id
_entity_poly.type
_entity_poly.pdbx_seq_one_letter_code
_entity_poly.pdbx_strand_id
1 'polypeptide(L)'
;MFVGATLSEKKGVILLGDALNMRHPAVASGMMVLLSDILILRRLLKPLSKLGDANKISEIIKSFYVIRKPMSATVNTIGNAFSQVLIASTDEAKEAMRQGSYDYLSSGGFRTSGMMALLGGMNPRPLSLMYHLFAMTLSVIGHLLFPFPSPLRIWHSLRLFGLSIKMLVPHLKAEGVSQMLFPANAAKYRKSYMAATAL
;
A
#
# COMPACT_ATOMS: atom_id res chain seq x y z
N MET A 1 -14.67 7.26 6.71
CA MET A 1 -14.62 8.24 5.59
C MET A 1 -13.23 8.15 4.97
N PHE A 2 -13.11 7.63 3.74
CA PHE A 2 -11.83 7.59 3.01
C PHE A 2 -11.75 8.84 2.13
N VAL A 3 -10.74 9.67 2.35
CA VAL A 3 -10.43 10.80 1.46
C VAL A 3 -9.24 10.37 0.60
N GLY A 4 -9.51 10.08 -0.68
CA GLY A 4 -8.43 9.86 -1.64
C GLY A 4 -7.66 11.16 -1.87
N ALA A 5 -6.35 11.06 -2.11
CA ALA A 5 -5.51 12.23 -2.35
C ALA A 5 -6.04 13.05 -3.54
N THR A 6 -6.59 14.23 -3.28
CA THR A 6 -6.99 15.20 -4.31
C THR A 6 -5.89 16.24 -4.49
N LEU A 7 -5.66 16.64 -5.73
CA LEU A 7 -4.71 17.71 -6.03
C LEU A 7 -5.29 19.02 -5.49
N SER A 8 -4.54 19.75 -4.66
CA SER A 8 -4.97 21.11 -4.30
C SER A 8 -4.82 22.01 -5.53
N GLU A 9 -5.93 22.49 -6.08
CA GLU A 9 -5.94 23.41 -7.23
C GLU A 9 -5.68 24.87 -6.81
N LYS A 10 -5.65 25.14 -5.49
CA LYS A 10 -5.45 26.49 -4.97
C LYS A 10 -3.97 26.86 -5.00
N LYS A 11 -3.65 27.90 -5.77
CA LYS A 11 -2.27 28.42 -5.91
C LYS A 11 -1.70 28.80 -4.54
N GLY A 12 -0.44 28.41 -4.29
CA GLY A 12 0.28 28.73 -3.06
C GLY A 12 -0.12 27.92 -1.83
N VAL A 13 -1.00 26.92 -1.96
CA VAL A 13 -1.43 26.06 -0.86
C VAL A 13 -0.88 24.65 -1.06
N ILE A 14 -0.31 24.08 0.01
CA ILE A 14 0.13 22.69 0.04
C ILE A 14 -0.60 22.01 1.19
N LEU A 15 -1.30 20.92 0.88
CA LEU A 15 -1.95 20.09 1.86
C LEU A 15 -1.05 18.90 2.18
N LEU A 16 -0.96 18.50 3.45
CA LEU A 16 -0.11 17.39 3.90
C LEU A 16 -0.83 16.55 4.98
N GLY A 17 -0.30 15.36 5.21
CA GLY A 17 -0.78 14.46 6.26
C GLY A 17 -2.18 13.93 6.01
N ASP A 18 -2.92 13.71 7.09
CA ASP A 18 -4.28 13.16 7.03
C ASP A 18 -5.25 14.09 6.32
N ALA A 19 -5.03 15.41 6.37
CA ALA A 19 -5.81 16.36 5.59
C ALA A 19 -5.69 16.10 4.07
N LEU A 20 -4.53 15.59 3.61
CA LEU A 20 -4.28 15.26 2.21
C LEU A 20 -4.75 13.85 1.83
N ASN A 21 -4.49 12.84 2.67
CA ASN A 21 -4.81 11.45 2.37
C ASN A 21 -4.96 10.64 3.66
N MET A 22 -6.19 10.51 4.13
CA MET A 22 -6.53 9.63 5.26
C MET A 22 -6.52 8.17 4.82
N ARG A 23 -6.06 7.30 5.72
CA ARG A 23 -6.02 5.85 5.50
C ARG A 23 -6.46 5.12 6.74
N HIS A 24 -6.75 3.82 6.59
CA HIS A 24 -7.17 3.00 7.71
C HIS A 24 -6.03 2.91 8.77
N PRO A 25 -6.32 3.13 10.08
CA PRO A 25 -5.28 3.19 11.11
C PRO A 25 -4.66 1.84 11.46
N ALA A 26 -5.15 0.73 10.91
CA ALA A 26 -4.72 -0.64 11.23
C ALA A 26 -3.21 -0.89 11.13
N VAL A 27 -2.51 -0.15 10.27
CA VAL A 27 -1.05 -0.29 10.04
C VAL A 27 -0.26 0.83 10.73
N ALA A 28 -0.92 1.76 11.42
CA ALA A 28 -0.31 2.92 12.09
C ALA A 28 0.66 3.72 11.19
N SER A 29 0.41 3.73 9.88
CA SER A 29 1.33 4.26 8.87
C SER A 29 1.14 5.74 8.56
N GLY A 30 0.21 6.42 9.25
CA GLY A 30 -0.08 7.86 9.14
C GLY A 30 1.18 8.72 9.11
N MET A 31 1.92 8.65 10.20
CA MET A 31 3.15 9.42 10.44
C MET A 31 4.28 9.05 9.48
N MET A 32 4.42 7.77 9.15
CA MET A 32 5.44 7.30 8.21
C MET A 32 5.25 7.95 6.81
N VAL A 33 4.01 7.99 6.31
CA VAL A 33 3.73 8.63 5.03
C VAL A 33 3.96 10.14 5.11
N LEU A 34 3.55 10.78 6.21
CA LEU A 34 3.76 12.22 6.42
C LEU A 34 5.25 12.58 6.40
N LEU A 35 6.10 11.84 7.11
CA LEU A 35 7.54 12.09 7.15
C LEU A 35 8.19 11.91 5.77
N SER A 36 7.77 10.88 5.02
CA SER A 36 8.18 10.72 3.63
C SER A 36 7.72 11.88 2.76
N ASP A 37 6.46 12.31 2.89
CA ASP A 37 5.92 13.44 2.13
C ASP A 37 6.73 14.72 2.39
N ILE A 38 7.09 14.99 3.66
CA ILE A 38 7.97 16.10 4.06
C ILE A 38 9.35 15.97 3.39
N LEU A 39 9.94 14.78 3.37
CA LEU A 39 11.26 14.55 2.78
C LEU A 39 11.25 14.73 1.25
N ILE A 40 10.20 14.29 0.56
CA ILE A 40 10.01 14.56 -0.88
C ILE A 40 9.89 16.07 -1.10
N LEU A 41 8.98 16.71 -0.36
CA LEU A 41 8.68 18.12 -0.54
C LEU A 41 9.90 19.01 -0.26
N ARG A 42 10.64 18.76 0.82
CA ARG A 42 11.89 19.46 1.16
C ARG A 42 12.87 19.45 -0.01
N ARG A 43 13.02 18.31 -0.68
CA ARG A 43 13.98 18.19 -1.80
C ARG A 43 13.50 18.84 -3.07
N LEU A 44 12.20 18.82 -3.34
CA LEU A 44 11.63 19.53 -4.48
C LEU A 44 11.66 21.06 -4.28
N LEU A 45 11.53 21.53 -3.05
CA LEU A 45 11.58 22.96 -2.71
C LEU A 45 13.01 23.50 -2.57
N LYS A 46 14.00 22.68 -2.18
CA LYS A 46 15.39 23.12 -1.94
C LYS A 46 16.01 23.90 -3.13
N PRO A 47 15.78 23.55 -4.41
CA PRO A 47 16.33 24.29 -5.55
C PRO A 47 15.64 25.63 -5.82
N LEU A 48 14.49 25.91 -5.20
CA LEU A 48 13.78 27.17 -5.40
C LEU A 48 14.38 28.26 -4.53
N SER A 49 14.84 29.33 -5.17
CA SER A 49 15.28 30.56 -4.51
C SER A 49 14.12 31.48 -4.11
N LYS A 50 12.96 31.38 -4.77
CA LYS A 50 11.77 32.20 -4.53
C LYS A 50 10.50 31.36 -4.53
N LEU A 51 9.73 31.41 -3.45
CA LEU A 51 8.43 30.72 -3.31
C LEU A 51 7.24 31.50 -3.88
N GLY A 52 7.46 32.75 -4.31
CA GLY A 52 6.41 33.61 -4.88
C GLY A 52 6.00 33.25 -6.31
N ASP A 53 6.73 32.36 -7.00
CA ASP A 53 6.38 31.88 -8.33
C ASP A 53 5.35 30.75 -8.26
N ALA A 54 4.08 31.12 -8.33
CA ALA A 54 2.97 30.17 -8.22
C ALA A 54 2.97 29.09 -9.32
N ASN A 55 3.52 29.37 -10.50
CA ASN A 55 3.57 28.40 -11.60
C ASN A 55 4.62 27.32 -11.32
N LYS A 56 5.83 27.71 -10.88
CA LYS A 56 6.87 26.75 -10.47
C LYS A 56 6.44 25.91 -9.27
N ILE A 57 5.76 26.53 -8.30
CA ILE A 57 5.21 25.81 -7.15
C ILE A 57 4.16 24.78 -7.62
N SER A 58 3.30 25.13 -8.58
CA SER A 58 2.32 24.18 -9.14
C SER A 58 2.98 22.97 -9.82
N GLU A 59 4.04 23.15 -10.60
CA GLU A 59 4.80 22.05 -11.20
C GLU A 59 5.47 21.14 -10.16
N ILE A 60 6.03 21.73 -9.12
CA ILE A 60 6.61 20.98 -7.99
C ILE A 60 5.53 20.19 -7.27
N ILE A 61 4.37 20.78 -7.01
CA ILE A 61 3.24 20.09 -6.39
C ILE A 61 2.81 18.90 -7.26
N LYS A 62 2.64 19.09 -8.57
CA LYS A 62 2.34 17.98 -9.50
C LYS A 62 3.38 16.86 -9.42
N SER A 63 4.67 17.22 -9.38
CA SER A 63 5.77 16.27 -9.23
C SER A 63 5.72 15.54 -7.88
N PHE A 64 5.41 16.25 -6.79
CA PHE A 64 5.22 15.69 -5.46
C PHE A 64 4.12 14.60 -5.46
N TYR A 65 2.96 14.90 -6.06
CA TYR A 65 1.85 13.93 -6.16
C TYR A 65 2.23 12.67 -6.94
N VAL A 66 3.01 12.79 -8.01
CA VAL A 66 3.50 11.65 -8.79
C VAL A 66 4.49 10.80 -7.97
N ILE A 67 5.43 11.44 -7.28
CA ILE A 67 6.50 10.75 -6.55
C ILE A 67 5.98 10.02 -5.30
N ARG A 68 5.04 10.61 -4.56
CA ARG A 68 4.49 10.00 -3.34
C ARG A 68 3.56 8.81 -3.62
N LYS A 69 3.00 8.75 -4.84
CA LYS A 69 1.92 7.82 -5.22
C LYS A 69 2.21 6.36 -4.88
N PRO A 70 3.38 5.77 -5.21
CA PRO A 70 3.63 4.33 -4.97
C PRO A 70 3.62 3.96 -3.48
N MET A 71 4.26 4.78 -2.64
CA MET A 71 4.29 4.52 -1.20
C MET A 71 2.90 4.73 -0.59
N SER A 72 2.24 5.84 -0.91
CA SER A 72 0.89 6.14 -0.42
C SER A 72 -0.13 5.07 -0.81
N ALA A 73 -0.09 4.58 -2.05
CA ALA A 73 -1.02 3.57 -2.55
C ALA A 73 -0.76 2.18 -1.95
N THR A 74 0.51 1.77 -1.84
CA THR A 74 0.91 0.52 -1.15
C THR A 74 0.37 0.50 0.28
N VAL A 75 0.68 1.55 1.04
CA VAL A 75 0.31 1.64 2.46
C VAL A 75 -1.21 1.74 2.65
N ASN A 76 -1.90 2.52 1.83
CA ASN A 76 -3.37 2.60 1.85
C ASN A 76 -4.01 1.22 1.60
N THR A 77 -3.44 0.46 0.67
CA THR A 77 -3.94 -0.87 0.30
C THR A 77 -3.75 -1.86 1.42
N ILE A 78 -2.56 -1.91 2.01
CA ILE A 78 -2.28 -2.80 3.13
C ILE A 78 -3.17 -2.44 4.33
N GLY A 79 -3.33 -1.15 4.63
CA GLY A 79 -4.21 -0.68 5.69
C GLY A 79 -5.65 -1.14 5.52
N ASN A 80 -6.20 -1.01 4.31
CA ASN A 80 -7.56 -1.45 3.99
C ASN A 80 -7.69 -2.98 3.91
N ALA A 81 -6.64 -3.67 3.45
CA ALA A 81 -6.62 -5.13 3.39
C ALA A 81 -6.65 -5.72 4.81
N PHE A 82 -5.72 -5.29 5.67
CA PHE A 82 -5.64 -5.78 7.03
C PHE A 82 -6.81 -5.33 7.90
N SER A 83 -7.42 -4.18 7.63
CA SER A 83 -8.67 -3.82 8.32
C SER A 83 -9.83 -4.77 8.01
N GLN A 84 -9.83 -5.44 6.87
CA GLN A 84 -10.90 -6.37 6.52
C GLN A 84 -10.57 -7.80 6.96
N VAL A 85 -9.30 -8.20 6.90
CA VAL A 85 -8.87 -9.57 7.17
C VAL A 85 -8.56 -9.84 8.63
N LEU A 86 -8.10 -8.85 9.39
CA LEU A 86 -7.71 -9.08 10.79
C LEU A 86 -8.89 -9.03 11.76
N ILE A 87 -10.10 -8.71 11.30
CA ILE A 87 -11.30 -8.66 12.14
C ILE A 87 -11.88 -10.07 12.29
N ALA A 88 -12.07 -10.50 13.54
CA ALA A 88 -12.75 -11.75 13.85
C ALA A 88 -14.16 -11.78 13.26
N SER A 89 -14.55 -12.89 12.65
CA SER A 89 -15.84 -13.02 11.99
C SER A 89 -16.41 -14.41 12.21
N THR A 90 -17.74 -14.50 12.24
CA THR A 90 -18.45 -15.80 12.23
C THR A 90 -18.43 -16.46 10.85
N ASP A 91 -17.99 -15.76 9.81
CA ASP A 91 -17.81 -16.34 8.47
C ASP A 91 -16.51 -17.14 8.42
N GLU A 92 -16.64 -18.46 8.26
CA GLU A 92 -15.52 -19.41 8.19
C GLU A 92 -14.46 -19.02 7.14
N ALA A 93 -14.87 -18.45 6.01
CA ALA A 93 -13.91 -18.02 4.99
C ALA A 93 -13.09 -16.82 5.47
N LYS A 94 -13.72 -15.86 6.15
CA LYS A 94 -12.99 -14.71 6.72
C LYS A 94 -12.07 -15.14 7.86
N GLU A 95 -12.52 -16.08 8.68
CA GLU A 95 -11.73 -16.60 9.79
C GLU A 95 -10.53 -17.42 9.29
N ALA A 96 -10.71 -18.22 8.24
CA ALA A 96 -9.60 -18.91 7.56
C ALA A 96 -8.58 -17.91 6.98
N MET A 97 -9.06 -16.79 6.40
CA MET A 97 -8.17 -15.72 5.92
C MET A 97 -7.41 -15.06 7.07
N ARG A 98 -8.08 -14.78 8.19
CA ARG A 98 -7.49 -14.18 9.39
C ARG A 98 -6.39 -15.07 9.97
N GLN A 99 -6.68 -16.35 10.19
CA GLN A 99 -5.72 -17.32 10.70
C GLN A 99 -4.56 -17.51 9.71
N GLY A 100 -4.87 -17.63 8.43
CA GLY A 100 -3.88 -17.73 7.37
C GLY A 100 -2.94 -16.54 7.27
N SER A 101 -3.45 -15.32 7.48
CA SER A 101 -2.61 -14.12 7.60
C SER A 101 -1.67 -14.20 8.78
N TYR A 102 -2.16 -14.65 9.95
CA TYR A 102 -1.31 -14.85 11.12
C TYR A 102 -0.22 -15.90 10.87
N ASP A 103 -0.57 -17.05 10.31
CA ASP A 103 0.37 -18.12 10.00
C ASP A 103 1.43 -17.65 8.99
N TYR A 104 0.99 -16.96 7.93
CA TYR A 104 1.90 -16.40 6.92
C TYR A 104 2.89 -15.40 7.52
N LEU A 105 2.40 -14.49 8.38
CA LEU A 105 3.24 -13.51 9.07
C LEU A 105 4.18 -14.15 10.10
N SER A 106 3.76 -15.23 10.74
CA SER A 106 4.53 -15.95 11.77
C SER A 106 5.52 -16.96 11.20
N SER A 107 5.42 -17.27 9.90
CA SER A 107 6.18 -18.33 9.24
C SER A 107 7.68 -18.05 9.02
N GLY A 108 8.14 -16.83 9.29
CA GLY A 108 9.54 -16.43 9.18
C GLY A 108 10.04 -16.24 7.74
N GLY A 109 11.35 -15.98 7.62
CA GLY A 109 12.06 -15.89 6.35
C GLY A 109 11.56 -14.77 5.42
N PHE A 110 11.47 -15.07 4.13
CA PHE A 110 11.07 -14.10 3.10
C PHE A 110 9.62 -13.62 3.24
N ARG A 111 8.71 -14.47 3.72
CA ARG A 111 7.28 -14.14 3.90
C ARG A 111 7.10 -13.04 4.93
N THR A 112 7.67 -13.23 6.12
CA THR A 112 7.64 -12.24 7.19
C THR A 112 8.45 -10.99 6.84
N SER A 113 9.71 -11.14 6.43
CA SER A 113 10.59 -9.99 6.17
C SER A 113 10.08 -9.11 5.02
N GLY A 114 9.58 -9.70 3.94
CA GLY A 114 9.01 -8.98 2.81
C GLY A 114 7.73 -8.21 3.18
N MET A 115 6.82 -8.84 3.94
CA MET A 115 5.60 -8.18 4.41
C MET A 115 5.90 -7.08 5.43
N MET A 116 6.84 -7.29 6.36
CA MET A 116 7.26 -6.27 7.32
C MET A 116 7.96 -5.09 6.62
N ALA A 117 8.71 -5.33 5.55
CA ALA A 117 9.31 -4.26 4.74
C ALA A 117 8.27 -3.43 3.97
N LEU A 118 7.16 -4.04 3.56
CA LEU A 118 6.02 -3.34 2.97
C LEU A 118 5.25 -2.52 4.02
N LEU A 119 5.00 -3.10 5.19
CA LEU A 119 4.33 -2.43 6.32
C LEU A 119 5.12 -1.24 6.83
N GLY A 120 6.43 -1.41 7.01
CA GLY A 120 7.36 -0.35 7.42
C GLY A 120 7.71 0.62 6.29
N GLY A 121 7.08 0.52 5.12
CA GLY A 121 7.29 1.46 4.01
C GLY A 121 8.71 1.48 3.43
N MET A 122 9.57 0.53 3.80
CA MET A 122 10.97 0.41 3.35
C MET A 122 11.09 -0.16 1.92
N ASN A 123 10.04 -0.86 1.47
CA ASN A 123 9.99 -1.46 0.16
C ASN A 123 8.60 -1.32 -0.49
N PRO A 124 8.13 -0.10 -0.81
CA PRO A 124 6.83 0.10 -1.42
C PRO A 124 6.85 -0.32 -2.90
N ARG A 125 6.92 -1.63 -3.13
CA ARG A 125 6.91 -2.28 -4.44
C ARG A 125 5.53 -2.88 -4.69
N PRO A 126 4.75 -2.36 -5.65
CA PRO A 126 3.41 -2.85 -5.94
C PRO A 126 3.37 -4.35 -6.29
N LEU A 127 4.37 -4.81 -7.06
CA LEU A 127 4.53 -6.23 -7.39
C LEU A 127 4.82 -7.09 -6.16
N SER A 128 5.60 -6.58 -5.20
CA SER A 128 5.89 -7.30 -3.95
C SER A 128 4.62 -7.42 -3.10
N LEU A 129 3.81 -6.36 -3.05
CA LEU A 129 2.52 -6.37 -2.36
C LEU A 129 1.58 -7.43 -2.94
N MET A 130 1.42 -7.46 -4.27
CA MET A 130 0.63 -8.50 -4.92
C MET A 130 1.14 -9.89 -4.59
N TYR A 131 2.45 -10.10 -4.75
CA TYR A 131 3.05 -11.40 -4.47
C TYR A 131 2.69 -11.89 -3.07
N HIS A 132 2.86 -11.06 -2.03
CA HIS A 132 2.57 -11.47 -0.67
C HIS A 132 1.07 -11.68 -0.43
N LEU A 133 0.19 -10.85 -1.00
CA LEU A 133 -1.26 -11.04 -0.89
C LEU A 133 -1.70 -12.34 -1.56
N PHE A 134 -1.27 -12.60 -2.79
CA PHE A 134 -1.59 -13.85 -3.49
C PHE A 134 -0.97 -15.07 -2.82
N ALA A 135 0.30 -15.01 -2.39
CA ALA A 135 0.94 -16.11 -1.70
C ALA A 135 0.22 -16.45 -0.39
N MET A 136 -0.24 -15.44 0.35
CA MET A 136 -1.05 -15.62 1.55
C MET A 136 -2.39 -16.30 1.20
N THR A 137 -3.17 -15.76 0.25
CA THR A 137 -4.45 -16.35 -0.19
C THR A 137 -4.29 -17.80 -0.66
N LEU A 138 -3.28 -18.10 -1.47
CA LEU A 138 -3.02 -19.45 -1.98
C LEU A 138 -2.61 -20.41 -0.87
N SER A 139 -1.85 -19.94 0.13
CA SER A 139 -1.50 -20.76 1.30
C SER A 139 -2.76 -21.15 2.09
N VAL A 140 -3.69 -20.21 2.28
CA VAL A 140 -4.98 -20.48 2.96
C VAL A 140 -5.84 -21.47 2.17
N ILE A 141 -5.95 -21.27 0.86
CA ILE A 141 -6.68 -22.19 -0.02
C ILE A 141 -6.06 -23.60 0.04
N GLY A 142 -4.72 -23.70 0.00
CA GLY A 142 -4.01 -24.96 0.14
C GLY A 142 -4.33 -25.68 1.46
N HIS A 143 -4.29 -24.95 2.58
CA HIS A 143 -4.66 -25.52 3.89
C HIS A 143 -6.13 -25.96 3.95
N LEU A 144 -7.04 -25.22 3.31
CA LEU A 144 -8.47 -25.53 3.31
C LEU A 144 -8.82 -26.77 2.47
N LEU A 145 -8.09 -26.98 1.38
CA LEU A 145 -8.29 -28.12 0.47
C LEU A 145 -7.60 -29.41 0.96
N PHE A 146 -6.63 -29.32 1.88
CA PHE A 146 -5.94 -30.47 2.45
C PHE A 146 -6.77 -31.15 3.56
N PRO A 147 -6.77 -32.49 3.70
CA PRO A 147 -6.15 -33.48 2.82
C PRO A 147 -6.99 -33.84 1.59
N PHE A 148 -8.29 -33.55 1.59
CA PHE A 148 -9.19 -33.84 0.48
C PHE A 148 -10.07 -32.65 0.10
N PRO A 149 -10.17 -32.30 -1.21
CA PRO A 149 -11.02 -31.22 -1.69
C PRO A 149 -12.49 -31.67 -1.73
N SER A 150 -13.28 -31.29 -0.71
CA SER A 150 -14.74 -31.47 -0.74
C SER A 150 -15.44 -30.30 -1.48
N PRO A 151 -16.64 -30.49 -2.07
CA PRO A 151 -17.36 -29.41 -2.75
C PRO A 151 -17.56 -28.15 -1.89
N LEU A 152 -17.80 -28.34 -0.58
CA LEU A 152 -17.92 -27.24 0.37
C LEU A 152 -16.58 -26.50 0.54
N ARG A 153 -15.45 -27.21 0.70
CA ARG A 153 -14.11 -26.61 0.82
C ARG A 153 -13.70 -25.88 -0.47
N ILE A 154 -14.06 -26.41 -1.63
CA ILE A 154 -13.86 -25.75 -2.92
C ILE A 154 -14.68 -24.45 -2.96
N TRP A 155 -15.95 -24.49 -2.54
CA TRP A 155 -16.79 -23.30 -2.47
C TRP A 155 -16.21 -22.21 -1.56
N HIS A 156 -15.77 -22.56 -0.36
CA HIS A 156 -15.09 -21.61 0.54
C HIS A 156 -13.78 -21.07 -0.05
N SER A 157 -13.02 -21.91 -0.77
CA SER A 157 -11.79 -21.49 -1.48
C SER A 157 -12.08 -20.46 -2.58
N LEU A 158 -13.15 -20.66 -3.36
CA LEU A 158 -13.60 -19.70 -4.38
C LEU A 158 -14.06 -18.39 -3.73
N ARG A 159 -14.78 -18.45 -2.60
CA ARG A 159 -15.18 -17.26 -1.84
C ARG A 159 -13.96 -16.50 -1.29
N LEU A 160 -12.98 -17.19 -0.73
CA LEU A 160 -11.70 -16.64 -0.26
C LEU A 160 -10.93 -15.92 -1.37
N PHE A 161 -10.84 -16.55 -2.54
CA PHE A 161 -10.21 -15.95 -3.70
C PHE A 161 -10.95 -14.67 -4.13
N GLY A 162 -12.29 -14.72 -4.20
CA GLY A 162 -13.10 -13.54 -4.50
C GLY A 162 -12.93 -12.40 -3.49
N LEU A 163 -12.83 -12.70 -2.20
CA LEU A 163 -12.53 -11.72 -1.15
C LEU A 163 -11.15 -11.07 -1.38
N SER A 164 -10.14 -11.88 -1.68
CA SER A 164 -8.77 -11.41 -1.94
C SER A 164 -8.69 -10.50 -3.16
N ILE A 165 -9.39 -10.84 -4.25
CA ILE A 165 -9.49 -9.98 -5.44
C ILE A 165 -10.18 -8.65 -5.11
N LYS A 166 -11.26 -8.66 -4.34
CA LYS A 166 -11.94 -7.42 -3.91
C LYS A 166 -11.00 -6.50 -3.11
N MET A 167 -10.08 -7.06 -2.33
CA MET A 167 -9.09 -6.28 -1.57
C MET A 167 -8.02 -5.63 -2.46
N LEU A 168 -7.72 -6.21 -3.63
CA LEU A 168 -6.79 -5.66 -4.63
C LEU A 168 -7.39 -4.56 -5.50
N VAL A 169 -8.72 -4.53 -5.68
CA VAL A 169 -9.41 -3.54 -6.54
C VAL A 169 -9.08 -2.08 -6.19
N PRO A 170 -9.10 -1.64 -4.91
CA PRO A 170 -8.73 -0.27 -4.55
C PRO A 170 -7.30 0.09 -4.95
N HIS A 171 -6.37 -0.86 -4.86
CA HIS A 171 -4.98 -0.67 -5.25
C HIS A 171 -4.83 -0.51 -6.76
N LEU A 172 -5.50 -1.38 -7.54
CA LEU A 172 -5.53 -1.29 -9.01
C LEU A 172 -6.09 0.06 -9.49
N LYS A 173 -7.15 0.55 -8.84
CA LYS A 173 -7.73 1.88 -9.12
C LYS A 173 -6.80 3.02 -8.73
N ALA A 174 -6.11 2.91 -7.60
CA ALA A 174 -5.23 3.95 -7.11
C ALA A 174 -3.95 4.06 -7.95
N GLU A 175 -3.26 2.95 -8.23
CA GLU A 175 -1.99 2.98 -8.96
C GLU A 175 -2.17 3.02 -10.48
N GLY A 176 -3.18 2.32 -11.01
CA GLY A 176 -3.34 2.04 -12.42
C GLY A 176 -2.53 0.82 -12.85
N VAL A 177 -3.14 -0.09 -13.61
CA VAL A 177 -2.57 -1.39 -14.00
C VAL A 177 -1.18 -1.28 -14.64
N SER A 178 -0.97 -0.27 -15.48
CA SER A 178 0.31 -0.03 -16.17
C SER A 178 1.45 0.36 -15.22
N GLN A 179 1.18 1.24 -14.25
CA GLN A 179 2.19 1.67 -13.26
C GLN A 179 2.54 0.55 -12.28
N MET A 180 1.61 -0.38 -12.09
CA MET A 180 1.75 -1.51 -11.20
C MET A 180 2.69 -2.59 -11.78
N LEU A 181 2.58 -2.85 -13.08
CA LEU A 181 3.46 -3.78 -13.80
C LEU A 181 4.83 -3.19 -14.13
N PHE A 182 4.88 -1.87 -14.39
CA PHE A 182 6.11 -1.15 -14.74
C PHE A 182 6.32 0.06 -13.81
N PRO A 183 6.78 -0.15 -12.56
CA PRO A 183 6.83 0.90 -11.55
C PRO A 183 8.06 1.81 -11.70
N ALA A 184 8.12 2.58 -12.79
CA ALA A 184 9.19 3.57 -13.03
C ALA A 184 9.29 4.60 -11.90
N ASN A 185 8.12 5.00 -11.36
CA ASN A 185 8.03 5.97 -10.27
C ASN A 185 8.46 5.41 -8.90
N ALA A 186 8.20 4.13 -8.62
CA ALA A 186 8.62 3.51 -7.35
C ALA A 186 10.14 3.30 -7.30
N ALA A 187 10.75 2.92 -8.42
CA ALA A 187 12.21 2.79 -8.54
C ALA A 187 12.90 4.15 -8.35
N LYS A 188 12.38 5.21 -9.01
CA LYS A 188 12.86 6.59 -8.84
C LYS A 188 12.69 7.07 -7.40
N TYR A 189 11.56 6.77 -6.76
CA TYR A 189 11.31 7.11 -5.36
C TYR A 189 12.36 6.48 -4.44
N ARG A 190 12.63 5.17 -4.55
CA ARG A 190 13.64 4.49 -3.72
C ARG A 190 15.04 5.06 -3.93
N LYS A 191 15.50 5.15 -5.18
CA LYS A 191 16.85 5.62 -5.51
C LYS A 191 17.09 7.03 -5.00
N SER A 192 16.07 7.88 -5.12
CA SER A 192 16.18 9.26 -4.71
C SER A 192 16.01 9.36 -3.19
N TYR A 193 14.89 8.92 -2.62
CA TYR A 193 14.41 9.30 -1.29
C TYR A 193 14.65 8.28 -0.18
N MET A 194 14.95 7.01 -0.49
CA MET A 194 15.23 5.98 0.52
C MET A 194 16.69 5.54 0.59
N ALA A 195 17.43 5.57 -0.54
CA ALA A 195 18.84 5.19 -0.56
C ALA A 195 19.76 6.30 -0.01
N ALA A 196 19.30 7.54 0.02
CA ALA A 196 20.09 8.71 0.41
C ALA A 196 20.07 9.00 1.94
N THR A 197 19.57 8.09 2.76
CA THR A 197 19.63 8.13 4.23
C THR A 197 20.58 7.08 4.82
N ALA A 198 21.40 6.45 3.99
CA ALA A 198 22.45 5.51 4.42
C ALA A 198 23.83 6.17 4.61
N LEU A 199 23.87 7.48 4.86
CA LEU A 199 25.07 8.23 5.25
C LEU A 199 24.85 8.81 6.65
#